data_AF-A0A8D2I7T8-F1
#
_entry.id   AF-A0A8D2I7T8-F1
#
_cell.length_a   1.000
_cell.length_b   1.000
_cell.length_c   1.000
_cell.angle_alpha   90.00
_cell.angle_beta   90.00
_cell.angle_gamma   90.00
#
_symmetry.space_group_name_H-M   'P 1'
#
loop_
_entity.id
_entity.type
_entity.pdbx_description
1 polymer ?
#
loop_
_entity_poly.entity_id
_entity_poly.type
_entity_poly.pdbx_seq_one_letter_code
_entity_poly.pdbx_strand_id
1 'polypeptide(L)'
;CPLGVSSVPSPETKKTKCGLSKPCPSNYFAFKICSGAANVVGPSMCFENQMSPGEKGNEGPSLPRGKQHPLFFLPTDANLLVKFLKEIPRDTLVLVASYDDPGTKMNEDLRSLFSNLGSSYAKQLGFRDSWVFLGARDLKNKSPFEQFLKSNPETNKYDGWPELLELEGCVPRKVF
;
A
#
# COMPACT_ATOMS: atom_id res chain seq x y z
N CYS A 1 -18.83 -52.05 13.55
CA CYS A 1 -19.06 -51.65 12.15
C CYS A 1 -20.55 -51.38 11.94
N PRO A 2 -20.94 -50.56 10.95
CA PRO A 2 -20.24 -49.43 10.32
C PRO A 2 -20.86 -48.09 10.82
N LEU A 3 -20.67 -46.87 10.31
CA LEU A 3 -19.72 -46.22 9.37
C LEU A 3 -18.89 -45.18 10.19
N GLY A 4 -17.91 -44.42 9.70
CA GLY A 4 -17.39 -44.28 8.33
C GLY A 4 -17.52 -42.86 7.72
N VAL A 5 -17.54 -41.78 8.51
CA VAL A 5 -17.43 -40.41 7.96
C VAL A 5 -15.95 -40.02 7.88
N SER A 6 -15.37 -40.20 6.69
CA SER A 6 -14.05 -39.65 6.39
C SER A 6 -14.16 -38.13 6.35
N SER A 7 -13.54 -37.44 7.32
CA SER A 7 -13.37 -35.99 7.27
C SER A 7 -12.46 -35.66 6.09
N VAL A 8 -13.06 -35.28 4.96
CA VAL A 8 -12.34 -34.78 3.78
C VAL A 8 -11.37 -33.70 4.26
N PRO A 9 -10.05 -33.86 4.08
CA PRO A 9 -9.13 -32.77 4.32
C PRO A 9 -9.53 -31.67 3.35
N SER A 10 -10.06 -30.55 3.88
CA SER A 10 -10.16 -29.33 3.08
C SER A 10 -8.77 -29.09 2.50
N PRO A 11 -8.63 -28.87 1.17
CA PRO A 11 -7.31 -28.74 0.57
C PRO A 11 -6.57 -27.66 1.33
N GLU A 12 -5.42 -27.99 1.92
CA GLU A 12 -4.58 -27.01 2.59
C GLU A 12 -4.19 -25.98 1.53
N THR A 13 -4.94 -24.88 1.51
CA THR A 13 -4.64 -23.71 0.70
C THR A 13 -3.32 -23.19 1.23
N LYS A 14 -2.23 -23.60 0.56
CA LYS A 14 -0.85 -23.28 0.92
C LYS A 14 -0.78 -21.80 1.22
N LYS A 15 -0.72 -21.45 2.51
CA LYS A 15 -0.92 -20.08 2.97
C LYS A 15 0.17 -19.20 2.36
N THR A 16 -0.23 -18.48 1.31
CA THR A 16 0.62 -17.54 0.61
C THR A 16 0.98 -16.42 1.57
N LYS A 17 2.17 -15.85 1.39
CA LYS A 17 2.55 -14.67 2.18
C LYS A 17 1.52 -13.58 1.95
N CYS A 18 1.14 -12.86 3.01
CA CYS A 18 0.12 -11.80 2.98
C CYS A 18 -1.27 -12.21 2.44
N GLY A 19 -1.57 -13.51 2.34
CA GLY A 19 -2.84 -13.98 1.79
C GLY A 19 -3.02 -13.72 0.28
N LEU A 20 -1.90 -13.53 -0.45
CA LEU A 20 -1.91 -13.30 -1.90
C LEU A 20 -2.65 -14.41 -2.67
N SER A 21 -3.31 -14.05 -3.75
CA SER A 21 -3.94 -15.00 -4.69
C SER A 21 -2.97 -16.03 -5.27
N LYS A 22 -1.68 -15.70 -5.39
CA LYS A 22 -0.61 -16.56 -5.93
C LYS A 22 0.68 -16.44 -5.09
N PRO A 23 1.48 -17.51 -4.94
CA PRO A 23 2.76 -17.44 -4.26
C PRO A 23 3.79 -16.66 -5.10
N CYS A 24 4.60 -15.83 -4.43
CA CYS A 24 5.70 -15.13 -5.09
C CYS A 24 6.87 -16.07 -5.44
N PRO A 25 7.60 -15.81 -6.55
CA PRO A 25 8.83 -16.53 -6.87
C PRO A 25 9.93 -16.35 -5.82
N SER A 26 10.91 -17.25 -5.82
CA SER A 26 12.16 -17.08 -5.07
C SER A 26 12.83 -15.75 -5.43
N ASN A 27 13.44 -15.09 -4.44
CA ASN A 27 14.07 -13.76 -4.54
C ASN A 27 13.13 -12.57 -4.79
N TYR A 28 11.83 -12.73 -4.56
CA TYR A 28 10.86 -11.62 -4.46
C TYR A 28 10.41 -11.42 -3.01
N PHE A 29 9.94 -10.21 -2.70
CA PHE A 29 9.16 -9.90 -1.51
C PHE A 29 7.67 -9.90 -1.86
N ALA A 30 6.85 -10.56 -1.04
CA ALA A 30 5.40 -10.49 -1.12
C ALA A 30 4.87 -9.22 -0.42
N PHE A 31 3.96 -8.50 -1.06
CA PHE A 31 3.32 -7.32 -0.48
C PHE A 31 1.83 -7.25 -0.81
N LYS A 32 1.05 -6.67 0.09
CA LYS A 32 -0.37 -6.34 -0.12
C LYS A 32 -0.67 -4.99 0.53
N ILE A 33 -1.32 -4.09 -0.20
CA ILE A 33 -1.66 -2.73 0.22
C ILE A 33 -3.16 -2.55 -0.01
N CYS A 34 -3.90 -2.20 1.04
CA CYS A 34 -5.30 -1.84 0.98
C CYS A 34 -5.44 -0.38 1.45
N SER A 35 -6.13 0.47 0.68
CA SER A 35 -6.54 1.79 1.18
C SER A 35 -7.61 1.64 2.27
N GLY A 36 -7.89 2.74 2.96
CA GLY A 36 -9.09 2.83 3.78
C GLY A 36 -10.36 2.71 2.96
N ALA A 37 -11.46 2.39 3.65
CA ALA A 37 -12.82 2.54 3.13
C ALA A 37 -13.48 3.74 3.84
N ALA A 38 -13.63 4.83 3.09
CA ALA A 38 -14.03 6.14 3.61
C ALA A 38 -13.25 6.53 4.88
N ASN A 39 -13.96 7.01 5.91
CA ASN A 39 -13.43 7.33 7.24
C ASN A 39 -13.83 6.27 8.30
N VAL A 40 -14.28 5.08 7.89
CA VAL A 40 -14.78 4.02 8.79
C VAL A 40 -13.78 2.88 8.99
N VAL A 41 -13.16 2.39 7.91
CA VAL A 41 -12.15 1.33 7.95
C VAL A 41 -10.79 1.92 7.61
N GLY A 42 -9.82 1.74 8.52
CA GLY A 42 -8.44 2.18 8.32
C GLY A 42 -7.74 1.44 7.18
N PRO A 43 -6.67 2.03 6.62
CA PRO A 43 -5.86 1.38 5.59
C PRO A 43 -5.09 0.21 6.20
N SER A 44 -4.56 -0.69 5.36
CA SER A 44 -3.79 -1.82 5.87
C SER A 44 -2.71 -2.25 4.89
N MET A 45 -1.54 -2.63 5.41
CA MET A 45 -0.42 -3.08 4.59
C MET A 45 0.19 -4.36 5.17
N CYS A 46 0.54 -5.31 4.31
CA CYS A 46 1.32 -6.48 4.65
C CYS A 46 2.58 -6.55 3.81
N PHE A 47 3.72 -6.81 4.45
CA PHE A 47 4.99 -6.99 3.76
C PHE A 47 5.73 -8.22 4.30
N GLU A 48 5.91 -9.25 3.48
CA GLU A 48 6.40 -10.60 3.86
C GLU A 48 5.80 -11.10 5.20
N ASN A 49 4.48 -11.31 5.25
CA ASN A 49 3.71 -11.74 6.43
C ASN A 49 3.72 -10.81 7.67
N GLN A 50 4.40 -9.67 7.61
CA GLN A 50 4.30 -8.66 8.67
C GLN A 50 3.14 -7.72 8.33
N MET A 51 2.01 -7.90 9.02
CA MET A 51 0.84 -7.03 8.93
C MET A 51 1.08 -5.74 9.70
N SER A 52 0.75 -4.61 9.09
CA SER A 52 0.76 -3.26 9.65
C SER A 52 -0.60 -2.63 9.35
N PRO A 53 -1.55 -2.67 10.29
CA PRO A 53 -2.79 -1.91 10.16
C PRO A 53 -2.50 -0.42 10.36
N GLY A 54 -3.16 0.44 9.59
CA GLY A 54 -3.22 1.87 9.90
C GLY A 54 -4.30 2.09 10.95
N GLU A 55 -3.89 2.47 12.16
CA GLU A 55 -4.85 2.86 13.20
C GLU A 55 -5.49 4.22 12.88
N LYS A 56 -6.73 4.38 13.31
CA LYS A 56 -7.53 5.59 13.09
C LYS A 56 -6.92 6.76 13.88
N GLY A 57 -6.13 7.59 13.19
CA GLY A 57 -5.38 8.71 13.78
C GLY A 57 -3.86 8.51 13.90
N ASN A 58 -3.32 7.32 13.60
CA ASN A 58 -1.86 7.11 13.49
C ASN A 58 -1.40 7.36 12.05
N GLU A 59 -1.44 8.64 11.70
CA GLU A 59 -1.12 9.23 10.42
C GLU A 59 0.41 9.40 10.26
N GLY A 60 1.14 8.30 9.98
CA GLY A 60 2.61 8.34 9.94
C GLY A 60 3.32 7.10 9.37
N PRO A 61 4.66 7.16 9.28
CA PRO A 61 5.48 6.00 8.90
C PRO A 61 5.40 4.89 9.94
N SER A 62 5.02 3.69 9.50
CA SER A 62 5.21 2.45 10.26
C SER A 62 6.36 1.66 9.63
N LEU A 63 7.30 1.22 10.46
CA LEU A 63 8.41 0.36 10.02
C LEU A 63 8.12 -1.08 10.46
N PRO A 64 8.10 -2.06 9.54
CA PRO A 64 7.96 -3.45 9.92
C PRO A 64 9.15 -3.87 10.79
N ARG A 65 8.89 -4.51 11.94
CA ARG A 65 9.93 -4.85 12.93
C ARG A 65 11.12 -5.57 12.27
N GLY A 66 12.27 -4.89 12.26
CA GLY A 66 13.54 -5.39 11.71
C GLY A 66 13.73 -5.24 10.19
N LYS A 67 12.99 -4.37 9.49
CA LYS A 67 13.13 -4.17 8.03
C LYS A 67 13.54 -2.75 7.64
N GLN A 68 14.07 -2.63 6.42
CA GLN A 68 14.58 -1.38 5.84
C GLN A 68 13.52 -0.59 5.04
N HIS A 69 12.29 -1.08 4.91
CA HIS A 69 11.29 -0.52 3.99
C HIS A 69 10.14 0.14 4.77
N PRO A 70 10.01 1.48 4.72
CA PRO A 70 8.94 2.19 5.41
C PRO A 70 7.59 2.01 4.71
N LEU A 71 6.53 1.94 5.52
CA LEU A 71 5.14 1.92 5.10
C LEU A 71 4.49 3.23 5.55
N PHE A 72 3.92 4.01 4.65
CA PHE A 72 3.27 5.29 4.94
C PHE A 72 1.75 5.20 4.80
N PHE A 73 1.03 5.66 5.82
CA PHE A 73 -0.40 5.93 5.72
C PHE A 73 -0.59 7.42 5.46
N LEU A 74 -1.42 7.77 4.47
CA LEU A 74 -1.79 9.16 4.17
C LEU A 74 -3.26 9.40 4.55
N PRO A 75 -3.63 10.58 5.08
CA PRO A 75 -2.78 11.74 5.36
C PRO A 75 -1.74 11.50 6.47
N THR A 76 -0.75 12.39 6.53
CA THR A 76 0.33 12.45 7.55
C THR A 76 0.91 13.86 7.58
N ASP A 77 1.76 14.19 8.56
CA ASP A 77 2.50 15.46 8.56
C ASP A 77 3.41 15.54 7.33
N ALA A 78 3.17 16.56 6.51
CA ALA A 78 3.87 16.74 5.25
C ALA A 78 5.38 17.02 5.44
N ASN A 79 5.78 17.70 6.51
CA ASN A 79 7.18 18.06 6.75
C ASN A 79 7.98 16.85 7.22
N LEU A 80 7.40 16.01 8.09
CA LEU A 80 7.98 14.74 8.49
C LEU A 80 8.13 13.81 7.28
N LEU A 81 7.09 13.68 6.47
CA LEU A 81 7.14 12.86 5.25
C LEU A 81 8.17 13.36 4.24
N VAL A 82 8.26 14.68 4.00
CA VAL A 82 9.30 15.27 3.12
C VAL A 82 10.72 14.95 3.62
N LYS A 83 10.98 15.04 4.93
CA LYS A 83 12.29 14.68 5.51
C LYS A 83 12.60 13.20 5.28
N PHE A 84 11.68 12.30 5.66
CA PHE A 84 11.84 10.86 5.46
C PHE A 84 12.10 10.51 4.00
N LEU A 85 11.30 11.02 3.06
CA LEU A 85 11.44 10.73 1.62
C LEU A 85 12.73 11.29 1.01
N LYS A 86 13.30 12.37 1.56
CA LYS A 86 14.61 12.91 1.14
C LYS A 86 15.79 12.06 1.67
N GLU A 87 15.62 11.38 2.80
CA GLU A 87 16.67 10.59 3.46
C GLU A 87 16.68 9.09 3.09
N ILE A 88 15.72 8.58 2.31
CA ILE A 88 15.66 7.14 1.98
C ILE A 88 16.90 6.66 1.19
N PRO A 89 17.48 5.49 1.55
CA PRO A 89 18.48 4.81 0.73
C PRO A 89 17.96 4.38 -0.65
N ARG A 90 18.86 4.06 -1.59
CA ARG A 90 18.49 3.59 -2.94
C ARG A 90 17.68 2.30 -2.91
N ASP A 91 18.17 1.30 -2.16
CA ASP A 91 17.58 -0.04 -2.08
C ASP A 91 16.29 -0.10 -1.23
N THR A 92 15.63 1.04 -1.01
CA THR A 92 14.47 1.16 -0.12
C THR A 92 13.17 1.22 -0.91
N LEU A 93 12.34 0.19 -0.74
CA LEU A 93 10.95 0.19 -1.16
C LEU A 93 10.14 1.13 -0.25
N VAL A 94 9.29 1.96 -0.85
CA VAL A 94 8.37 2.87 -0.18
C VAL A 94 6.96 2.41 -0.50
N LEU A 95 6.22 1.92 0.50
CA LEU A 95 4.82 1.52 0.35
C LEU A 95 3.92 2.61 0.94
N VAL A 96 2.80 2.90 0.27
CA VAL A 96 1.87 3.97 0.63
C VAL A 96 0.43 3.51 0.47
N ALA A 97 -0.42 3.80 1.46
CA ALA A 97 -1.87 3.61 1.40
C ALA A 97 -2.60 4.89 1.83
N SER A 98 -3.63 5.30 1.09
CA SER A 98 -4.52 6.39 1.49
C SER A 98 -5.59 5.96 2.48
N TYR A 99 -6.07 6.92 3.26
CA TYR A 99 -7.18 6.83 4.21
C TYR A 99 -7.91 8.18 4.25
N ASP A 100 -9.24 8.16 4.33
CA ASP A 100 -10.12 9.34 4.33
C ASP A 100 -9.81 10.37 3.21
N ASP A 101 -8.84 11.27 3.43
CA ASP A 101 -8.41 12.32 2.50
C ASP A 101 -6.87 12.45 2.45
N PRO A 102 -6.19 11.82 1.47
CA PRO A 102 -4.75 11.95 1.31
C PRO A 102 -4.32 13.24 0.59
N GLY A 103 -5.24 13.90 -0.13
CA GLY A 103 -4.91 14.99 -1.06
C GLY A 103 -4.64 16.32 -0.37
N THR A 104 -5.41 16.66 0.66
CA THR A 104 -5.34 17.99 1.32
C THR A 104 -4.03 18.23 2.08
N LYS A 105 -3.34 17.18 2.52
CA LYS A 105 -2.00 17.29 3.14
C LYS A 105 -0.85 17.22 2.12
N MET A 106 -1.12 17.01 0.83
CA MET A 106 -0.11 16.76 -0.19
C MET A 106 0.36 18.06 -0.87
N ASN A 107 1.50 18.60 -0.42
CA ASN A 107 2.16 19.76 -1.02
C ASN A 107 2.94 19.42 -2.31
N GLU A 108 3.40 20.43 -3.05
CA GLU A 108 4.13 20.24 -4.31
C GLU A 108 5.44 19.45 -4.14
N ASP A 109 6.15 19.67 -3.04
CA ASP A 109 7.37 18.93 -2.65
C ASP A 109 7.09 17.41 -2.57
N LEU A 110 6.04 17.00 -1.87
CA LEU A 110 5.62 15.59 -1.76
C LEU A 110 5.20 15.02 -3.10
N ARG A 111 4.43 15.77 -3.89
CA ARG A 111 3.99 15.35 -5.23
C ARG A 111 5.19 15.12 -6.14
N SER A 112 6.20 15.99 -6.06
CA SER A 112 7.48 15.85 -6.76
C SER A 112 8.27 14.62 -6.27
N LEU A 113 8.42 14.45 -4.95
CA LEU A 113 9.11 13.30 -4.35
C LEU A 113 8.47 11.97 -4.75
N PHE A 114 7.15 11.81 -4.62
CA PHE A 114 6.47 10.58 -5.05
C PHE A 114 6.54 10.36 -6.58
N SER A 115 6.52 11.42 -7.39
CA SER A 115 6.77 11.29 -8.84
C SER A 115 8.17 10.72 -9.11
N ASN A 116 9.18 11.18 -8.38
CA ASN A 116 10.56 10.70 -8.49
C ASN A 116 10.75 9.27 -7.96
N LEU A 117 9.83 8.77 -7.12
CA LEU A 117 9.76 7.36 -6.69
C LEU A 117 9.00 6.47 -7.70
N GLY A 118 8.57 7.02 -8.83
CA GLY A 118 7.90 6.32 -9.92
C GLY A 118 6.37 6.47 -9.96
N SER A 119 5.76 7.33 -9.14
CA SER A 119 4.30 7.56 -9.18
C SER A 119 3.86 8.28 -10.46
N SER A 120 2.77 7.81 -11.05
CA SER A 120 2.02 8.47 -12.12
C SER A 120 0.98 9.46 -11.59
N TYR A 121 0.38 9.17 -10.43
CA TYR A 121 -0.84 9.85 -9.98
C TYR A 121 -0.61 10.87 -8.85
N ALA A 122 0.55 10.89 -8.19
CA ALA A 122 0.84 11.81 -7.08
C ALA A 122 0.58 13.29 -7.42
N LYS A 123 0.90 13.74 -8.65
CA LYS A 123 0.64 15.13 -9.08
C LYS A 123 -0.83 15.51 -9.16
N GLN A 124 -1.73 14.55 -9.37
CA GLN A 124 -3.17 14.78 -9.53
C GLN A 124 -4.01 14.31 -8.35
N LEU A 125 -3.40 13.73 -7.31
CA LEU A 125 -4.10 13.22 -6.12
C LEU A 125 -4.88 14.34 -5.43
N GLY A 126 -6.21 14.22 -5.37
CA GLY A 126 -7.14 15.22 -4.87
C GLY A 126 -7.84 14.81 -3.56
N PHE A 127 -8.82 15.63 -3.19
CA PHE A 127 -9.62 15.46 -1.98
C PHE A 127 -10.35 14.10 -1.99
N ARG A 128 -10.08 13.26 -0.97
CA ARG A 128 -10.67 11.93 -0.80
C ARG A 128 -10.44 10.92 -1.94
N ASP A 129 -9.43 11.13 -2.78
CA ASP A 129 -9.05 10.13 -3.77
C ASP A 129 -8.51 8.87 -3.08
N SER A 130 -8.89 7.68 -3.55
CA SER A 130 -8.24 6.43 -3.12
C SER A 130 -6.94 6.25 -3.89
N TRP A 131 -5.84 5.94 -3.20
CA TRP A 131 -4.53 5.73 -3.79
C TRP A 131 -3.70 4.72 -2.99
N VAL A 132 -3.11 3.77 -3.72
CA VAL A 132 -2.16 2.79 -3.18
C VAL A 132 -0.95 2.72 -4.10
N PHE A 133 0.24 2.73 -3.53
CA PHE A 133 1.47 2.89 -4.28
C PHE A 133 2.62 2.13 -3.62
N LEU A 134 3.45 1.48 -4.44
CA LEU A 134 4.76 0.98 -4.06
C LEU A 134 5.79 1.55 -5.02
N GLY A 135 6.71 2.35 -4.50
CA GLY A 135 7.80 2.98 -5.26
C GLY A 135 9.17 2.62 -4.73
N ALA A 136 10.20 3.08 -5.44
CA ALA A 136 11.59 3.02 -5.02
C ALA A 136 12.36 4.19 -5.64
N ARG A 137 13.53 4.53 -5.09
CA ARG A 137 14.35 5.59 -5.66
C ARG A 137 15.04 5.13 -6.95
N ASP A 138 15.37 6.10 -7.81
CA ASP A 138 16.18 5.89 -9.01
C ASP A 138 15.60 4.86 -10.03
N LEU A 139 14.26 4.62 -9.97
CA LEU A 139 13.56 3.80 -10.97
C LEU A 139 13.63 4.43 -12.37
N LYS A 140 14.09 3.67 -13.36
CA LYS A 140 14.18 4.11 -14.76
C LYS A 140 12.83 4.41 -15.41
N ASN A 141 11.76 3.82 -14.88
CA ASN A 141 10.38 3.93 -15.38
C ASN A 141 9.43 4.17 -14.20
N LYS A 142 8.19 4.54 -14.51
CA LYS A 142 7.08 4.55 -13.54
C LYS A 142 6.92 3.18 -12.88
N SER A 143 6.48 3.17 -11.62
CA SER A 143 6.22 1.92 -10.90
C SER A 143 5.05 1.17 -11.54
N PRO A 144 5.15 -0.17 -11.75
CA PRO A 144 4.02 -0.99 -12.14
C PRO A 144 3.05 -1.25 -10.96
N PHE A 145 3.40 -0.82 -9.75
CA PHE A 145 2.67 -1.07 -8.52
C PHE A 145 2.02 0.23 -8.02
N GLU A 146 0.99 0.67 -8.73
CA GLU A 146 0.20 1.84 -8.36
C GLU A 146 -1.27 1.64 -8.78
N GLN A 147 -2.21 2.01 -7.92
CA GLN A 147 -3.62 2.18 -8.29
C GLN A 147 -4.13 3.51 -7.74
N PHE A 148 -5.04 4.13 -8.48
CA PHE A 148 -5.64 5.42 -8.19
C PHE A 148 -7.12 5.38 -8.60
N LEU A 149 -7.99 5.90 -7.74
CA LEU A 149 -9.42 6.05 -8.02
C LEU A 149 -9.88 7.41 -7.51
N LYS A 150 -10.29 8.25 -8.45
CA LYS A 150 -10.70 9.62 -8.18
C LYS A 150 -12.05 9.65 -7.47
N SER A 151 -12.19 10.48 -6.45
CA SER A 151 -13.48 10.78 -5.83
C SER A 151 -14.37 11.55 -6.82
N ASN A 152 -15.56 11.01 -7.09
CA ASN A 152 -16.60 11.68 -7.87
C ASN A 152 -17.96 11.38 -7.22
N PRO A 153 -18.72 12.38 -6.75
CA PRO A 153 -20.04 12.19 -6.14
C PRO A 153 -21.00 11.30 -6.94
N GLU A 154 -20.89 11.28 -8.27
CA GLU A 154 -21.76 10.49 -9.16
C GLU A 154 -21.39 8.99 -9.22
N THR A 155 -20.14 8.62 -8.94
CA THR A 155 -19.62 7.25 -9.09
C THR A 155 -19.01 6.68 -7.81
N ASN A 156 -19.07 7.42 -6.71
CA ASN A 156 -18.52 7.03 -5.42
C ASN A 156 -19.32 5.85 -4.82
N LYS A 157 -18.61 4.83 -4.32
CA LYS A 157 -19.22 3.65 -3.70
C LYS A 157 -19.75 3.94 -2.29
N TYR A 158 -19.16 4.91 -1.60
CA TYR A 158 -19.57 5.38 -0.29
C TYR A 158 -20.01 6.85 -0.39
N ASP A 159 -20.75 7.34 0.61
CA ASP A 159 -21.28 8.71 0.63
C ASP A 159 -20.15 9.78 0.66
N GLY A 160 -19.71 10.19 -0.53
CA GLY A 160 -18.59 11.13 -0.70
C GLY A 160 -17.19 10.53 -0.64
N TRP A 161 -17.02 9.20 -0.76
CA TRP A 161 -15.70 8.55 -0.96
C TRP A 161 -15.75 7.45 -2.04
N PRO A 162 -14.67 7.28 -2.83
CA PRO A 162 -14.55 6.21 -3.80
C PRO A 162 -14.36 4.83 -3.13
N GLU A 163 -14.40 3.76 -3.93
CA GLU A 163 -14.15 2.41 -3.44
C GLU A 163 -12.72 2.26 -2.85
N LEU A 164 -12.57 1.30 -1.93
CA LEU A 164 -11.25 0.93 -1.40
C LEU A 164 -10.42 0.27 -2.51
N LEU A 165 -9.14 0.61 -2.58
CA LEU A 165 -8.21 -0.01 -3.52
C LEU A 165 -7.43 -1.12 -2.83
N GLU A 166 -7.23 -2.22 -3.55
CA GLU A 166 -6.38 -3.32 -3.13
C GLU A 166 -5.33 -3.59 -4.22
N LEU A 167 -4.06 -3.42 -3.85
CA LEU A 167 -2.91 -3.69 -4.70
C LEU A 167 -2.04 -4.75 -4.04
N GLU A 168 -1.93 -5.91 -4.69
CA GLU A 168 -1.18 -7.04 -4.19
C GLU A 168 -0.15 -7.52 -5.24
N GLY A 169 1.00 -8.03 -4.79
CA GLY A 169 2.02 -8.46 -5.73
C GLY A 169 3.35 -8.92 -5.13
N CYS A 170 4.32 -9.04 -6.04
CA CYS A 170 5.66 -9.54 -5.76
C CYS A 170 6.69 -8.57 -6.35
N VAL A 171 7.55 -8.01 -5.50
CA VAL A 171 8.60 -7.05 -5.90
C VAL A 171 10.00 -7.68 -5.77
N PRO A 172 10.94 -7.49 -6.73
CA PRO A 172 12.28 -8.07 -6.64
C PRO A 172 13.03 -7.63 -5.38
N ARG A 173 13.84 -8.54 -4.79
CA ARG A 173 14.69 -8.21 -3.62
C ARG A 173 15.90 -7.33 -3.94
N LYS A 174 16.27 -7.19 -5.21
CA LYS A 174 17.28 -6.24 -5.69
C LYS A 174 16.60 -5.27 -6.66
N VAL A 175 16.63 -3.99 -6.34
CA VAL A 175 16.05 -2.93 -7.18
C VAL A 175 17.17 -2.36 -8.07
N PHE A 176 17.57 -3.19 -9.06
CA PHE A 176 18.58 -2.94 -10.11
C PHE A 176 19.97 -2.45 -9.66
#